data_AF-A0A0A9G7U3-F1
#
_entry.id   AF-A0A0A9G7U3-F1
#
_cell.length_a   1.000
_cell.length_b   1.000
_cell.length_c   1.000
_cell.angle_alpha   90.00
_cell.angle_beta   90.00
_cell.angle_gamma   90.00
#
_symmetry.space_group_name_H-M   'P 1'
#
loop_
_entity.id
_entity.type
_entity.pdbx_description
1 polymer ?
#
loop_
_entity_poly.entity_id
_entity_poly.type
_entity_poly.pdbx_seq_one_letter_code
_entity_poly.pdbx_strand_id
1 'polypeptide(L)'
;MVATEPHLLARSLDNHLVPCIEFLRGILGSEDKLRRAVSRVPRALGADLDNNMRPAVEAFRRHGLSEESITKLLLIHLGVLMVAPDRIGELLEDLKALGLQVTDTGFLYCIRVMCSLSRETWLRKVALYRSFGVSEAELLRAFKTQPTMLLVADESVKKKLTFFMDELKIEVSVVMGQPLALSLSLEKNIMPKCAVLSLLAREGKIERKINLLAALLGNSKVFAERFVLKHAKDVPDVVKAFEGKIKFQGFGDRELEILRAR
;
A
#
# COMPACT_ATOMS: atom_id res chain seq x y z
N MET A 1 6.06 -20.06 4.15
CA MET A 1 6.49 -20.03 5.57
C MET A 1 7.87 -20.63 5.73
N VAL A 2 8.04 -21.95 5.60
CA VAL A 2 9.36 -22.59 5.80
C VAL A 2 10.41 -22.12 4.79
N ALA A 3 10.04 -21.99 3.50
CA ALA A 3 10.96 -21.49 2.48
C ALA A 3 11.33 -20.00 2.65
N THR A 4 10.47 -19.21 3.31
CA THR A 4 10.67 -17.77 3.49
C THR A 4 11.35 -17.44 4.82
N GLU A 5 11.19 -18.30 5.83
CA GLU A 5 11.71 -18.10 7.19
C GLU A 5 12.26 -19.43 7.75
N PRO A 6 13.37 -19.95 7.18
CA PRO A 6 13.91 -21.26 7.56
C PRO A 6 14.36 -21.29 9.03
N HIS A 7 14.72 -20.15 9.60
CA HIS A 7 15.13 -20.02 11.00
C HIS A 7 14.03 -20.40 12.00
N LEU A 8 12.76 -20.39 11.61
CA LEU A 8 11.67 -20.86 12.47
C LEU A 8 11.78 -22.36 12.78
N LEU A 9 12.43 -23.15 11.91
CA LEU A 9 12.68 -24.58 12.17
C LEU A 9 13.69 -24.79 13.31
N ALA A 10 14.50 -23.79 13.63
CA ALA A 10 15.45 -23.84 14.74
C ALA A 10 14.79 -23.48 16.09
N ARG A 11 13.52 -23.03 16.09
CA ARG A 11 12.78 -22.74 17.33
C ARG A 11 12.17 -24.02 17.89
N SER A 12 12.09 -24.10 19.22
CA SER A 12 11.41 -25.20 19.90
C SER A 12 9.93 -25.24 19.50
N LEU A 13 9.44 -26.42 19.10
CA LEU A 13 8.02 -26.59 18.81
C LEU A 13 7.20 -26.34 20.08
N ASP A 14 7.48 -27.11 21.14
CA ASP A 14 6.67 -27.14 22.36
C ASP A 14 6.89 -25.92 23.25
N ASN A 15 8.12 -25.39 23.31
CA ASN A 15 8.45 -24.28 24.22
C ASN A 15 8.36 -22.90 23.56
N HIS A 16 8.13 -22.81 22.24
CA HIS A 16 8.08 -21.52 21.55
C HIS A 16 6.94 -21.44 20.53
N LEU A 17 6.95 -22.28 19.50
CA LEU A 17 6.01 -22.14 18.39
C LEU A 17 4.56 -22.42 18.81
N VAL A 18 4.32 -23.49 19.57
CA VAL A 18 2.99 -23.83 20.09
C VAL A 18 2.46 -22.72 21.02
N PRO A 19 3.19 -22.27 22.06
CA PRO A 19 2.76 -21.13 22.89
C PRO A 19 2.44 -19.86 22.11
N CYS A 20 3.26 -19.48 21.11
CA CYS A 20 3.00 -18.32 20.27
C CYS A 20 1.71 -18.47 19.46
N ILE A 21 1.46 -19.66 18.90
CA ILE A 21 0.23 -19.94 18.15
C ILE A 21 -0.99 -19.90 19.07
N GLU A 22 -0.94 -20.52 20.26
CA GLU A 22 -2.04 -20.46 21.24
C GLU A 22 -2.35 -19.03 21.67
N PHE A 23 -1.32 -18.22 21.93
CA PHE A 23 -1.49 -16.81 22.26
C PHE A 23 -2.20 -16.04 21.13
N LEU A 24 -1.73 -16.18 19.89
CA LEU A 24 -2.34 -15.54 18.73
C LEU A 24 -3.77 -16.03 18.49
N ARG A 25 -4.04 -17.32 18.72
CA ARG A 25 -5.38 -17.91 18.64
C ARG A 25 -6.34 -17.22 19.61
N GLY A 26 -5.90 -17.00 20.84
CA GLY A 26 -6.70 -16.30 21.86
C GLY A 26 -7.16 -14.90 21.44
N ILE A 27 -6.33 -14.17 20.67
CA ILE A 27 -6.66 -12.80 20.22
C ILE A 27 -7.43 -12.81 18.89
N LEU A 28 -7.09 -13.72 17.98
CA LEU A 28 -7.68 -13.75 16.64
C LEU A 28 -9.04 -14.46 16.62
N GLY A 29 -9.27 -15.41 17.53
CA GLY A 29 -10.54 -16.11 17.74
C GLY A 29 -11.00 -16.98 16.56
N SER A 30 -10.15 -17.23 15.56
CA SER A 30 -10.49 -18.04 14.38
C SER A 30 -9.23 -18.59 13.73
N GLU A 31 -9.27 -19.88 13.37
CA GLU A 31 -8.19 -20.56 12.64
C GLU A 31 -7.89 -19.92 11.29
N ASP A 32 -8.92 -19.45 10.57
CA ASP A 32 -8.73 -18.77 9.29
C ASP A 32 -8.01 -17.43 9.45
N LYS A 33 -8.39 -16.66 10.48
CA LYS A 33 -7.72 -15.41 10.84
C LYS A 33 -6.26 -15.66 11.23
N LEU A 34 -6.01 -16.69 12.05
CA LEU A 34 -4.67 -17.11 12.47
C LEU A 34 -3.80 -17.48 11.27
N ARG A 35 -4.27 -18.40 10.42
CA ARG A 35 -3.58 -18.83 9.21
C ARG A 35 -3.26 -17.64 8.31
N ARG A 36 -4.23 -16.74 8.11
CA ARG A 36 -4.05 -15.53 7.29
C ARG A 36 -3.02 -14.56 7.87
N ALA A 37 -3.04 -14.34 9.19
CA ALA A 37 -2.10 -13.45 9.86
C ALA A 37 -0.66 -14.01 9.78
N VAL A 38 -0.48 -15.28 10.14
CA VAL A 38 0.82 -15.97 10.16
C VAL A 38 1.41 -16.09 8.76
N SER A 39 0.61 -16.47 7.76
CA SER A 39 1.09 -16.62 6.37
C SER A 39 1.60 -15.32 5.76
N ARG A 40 1.07 -14.16 6.22
CA ARG A 40 1.51 -12.83 5.77
C ARG A 40 2.83 -12.40 6.39
N VAL A 41 3.08 -12.74 7.65
CA VAL A 41 4.27 -12.30 8.41
C VAL A 41 4.81 -13.45 9.28
N PRO A 42 5.32 -14.52 8.67
CA PRO A 42 5.72 -15.72 9.40
C PRO A 42 6.83 -15.45 10.43
N ARG A 43 7.74 -14.51 10.14
CA ARG A 43 8.82 -14.10 11.07
C ARG A 43 8.33 -13.65 12.45
N ALA A 44 7.07 -13.20 12.58
CA ALA A 44 6.53 -12.80 13.88
C ALA A 44 6.49 -13.97 14.88
N LEU A 45 6.42 -15.22 14.39
CA LEU A 45 6.52 -16.41 15.23
C LEU A 45 7.93 -16.62 15.80
N GLY A 46 8.95 -15.91 15.30
CA GLY A 46 10.30 -15.95 15.85
C GLY A 46 10.51 -15.00 17.03
N ALA A 47 9.55 -14.13 17.33
CA ALA A 47 9.58 -13.19 18.44
C ALA A 47 9.37 -13.91 19.78
N ASP A 48 9.90 -13.34 20.86
CA ASP A 48 9.70 -13.87 22.20
C ASP A 48 8.28 -13.58 22.70
N LEU A 49 7.61 -14.60 23.24
CA LEU A 49 6.22 -14.47 23.66
C LEU A 49 6.07 -13.49 24.83
N ASP A 50 6.91 -13.62 25.85
CA ASP A 50 6.76 -12.91 27.12
C ASP A 50 7.47 -11.56 27.14
N ASN A 51 8.54 -11.42 26.35
CA ASN A 51 9.34 -10.19 26.25
C ASN A 51 8.93 -9.30 25.06
N ASN A 52 8.27 -9.84 24.03
CA ASN A 52 7.84 -9.04 22.87
C ASN A 52 6.32 -9.07 22.67
N MET A 53 5.73 -10.24 22.41
CA MET A 53 4.36 -10.30 21.91
C MET A 53 3.32 -9.86 22.96
N ARG A 54 3.37 -10.39 24.19
CA ARG A 54 2.43 -9.99 25.26
C ARG A 54 2.60 -8.51 25.64
N PRO A 55 3.82 -7.99 25.89
CA PRO A 55 3.98 -6.57 26.21
C PRO A 55 3.52 -5.64 25.09
N ALA A 56 3.71 -6.01 23.82
CA ALA A 56 3.23 -5.22 22.70
C ALA A 56 1.69 -5.12 22.67
N VAL A 57 0.99 -6.25 22.88
CA VAL A 57 -0.48 -6.24 22.99
C VAL A 57 -0.94 -5.37 24.16
N GLU A 58 -0.29 -5.49 25.32
CA GLU A 58 -0.64 -4.65 26.47
C GLU A 58 -0.33 -3.18 26.27
N ALA A 59 0.72 -2.83 25.52
CA ALA A 59 0.95 -1.46 25.11
C ALA A 59 -0.22 -0.93 24.28
N PHE A 60 -0.68 -1.67 23.26
CA PHE A 60 -1.84 -1.26 22.47
C PHE A 60 -3.10 -1.06 23.33
N ARG A 61 -3.38 -1.97 24.28
CA ARG A 61 -4.51 -1.85 25.21
C ARG A 61 -4.40 -0.60 26.08
N ARG A 62 -3.24 -0.38 26.72
CA ARG A 62 -3.00 0.80 27.57
C ARG A 62 -3.20 2.12 26.84
N HIS A 63 -2.92 2.16 25.54
CA HIS A 63 -3.13 3.35 24.71
C HIS A 63 -4.52 3.40 24.04
N GLY A 64 -5.46 2.55 24.48
CA GLY A 64 -6.89 2.68 24.16
C GLY A 64 -7.35 1.92 22.92
N LEU A 65 -6.56 1.00 22.36
CA LEU A 65 -7.07 0.10 21.32
C LEU A 65 -7.96 -0.97 21.96
N SER A 66 -9.17 -1.13 21.40
CA SER A 66 -10.07 -2.23 21.76
C SER A 66 -9.53 -3.57 21.26
N GLU A 67 -10.02 -4.68 21.84
CA GLU A 67 -9.69 -6.03 21.36
C GLU A 67 -9.98 -6.19 19.87
N GLU A 68 -11.10 -5.64 19.38
CA GLU A 68 -11.46 -5.69 17.96
C GLU A 68 -10.42 -4.95 17.08
N SER A 69 -9.97 -3.77 17.51
CA SER A 69 -8.92 -3.01 16.80
C SER A 69 -7.58 -3.73 16.83
N ILE A 70 -7.23 -4.39 17.94
CA ILE A 70 -6.03 -5.22 18.05
C ILE A 70 -6.13 -6.42 17.09
N THR A 71 -7.23 -7.16 17.09
CA THR A 71 -7.46 -8.27 16.14
C THR A 71 -7.33 -7.78 14.69
N LYS A 72 -7.93 -6.63 14.34
CA LYS A 72 -7.81 -6.03 13.00
C LYS A 72 -6.37 -5.64 12.68
N LEU A 73 -5.64 -5.05 13.62
CA LEU A 73 -4.24 -4.67 13.46
C LEU A 73 -3.35 -5.90 13.21
N LEU A 74 -3.56 -6.99 13.95
CA LEU A 74 -2.82 -8.25 13.77
C LEU A 74 -3.10 -8.90 12.41
N LEU A 75 -4.33 -8.79 11.91
CA LEU A 75 -4.68 -9.21 10.55
C LEU A 75 -4.04 -8.34 9.47
N ILE A 76 -3.85 -7.05 9.75
CA ILE A 76 -3.14 -6.11 8.89
C ILE A 76 -1.64 -6.45 8.85
N HIS A 77 -0.99 -6.63 10.01
CA HIS A 77 0.42 -6.98 10.10
C HIS A 77 0.82 -7.51 11.49
N LEU A 78 1.20 -8.78 11.61
CA LEU A 78 1.69 -9.34 12.90
C LEU A 78 3.02 -8.75 13.38
N GLY A 79 3.82 -8.15 12.48
CA GLY A 79 5.13 -7.60 12.84
C GLY A 79 5.06 -6.47 13.88
N VAL A 80 3.87 -5.91 14.15
CA VAL A 80 3.67 -4.95 15.25
C VAL A 80 3.96 -5.56 16.63
N LEU A 81 3.87 -6.88 16.78
CA LEU A 81 4.17 -7.61 18.01
C LEU A 81 5.67 -7.78 18.28
N MET A 82 6.51 -7.37 17.33
CA MET A 82 7.97 -7.38 17.47
C MET A 82 8.50 -6.02 17.94
N VAL A 83 7.62 -5.02 18.11
CA VAL A 83 8.00 -3.66 18.49
C VAL A 83 8.00 -3.53 20.01
N ALA A 84 9.01 -2.84 20.55
CA ALA A 84 9.10 -2.58 21.98
C ALA A 84 7.88 -1.76 22.49
N PRO A 85 7.34 -2.05 23.69
CA PRO A 85 6.20 -1.34 24.27
C PRO A 85 6.35 0.19 24.31
N ASP A 86 7.53 0.69 24.70
CA ASP A 86 7.77 2.14 24.78
C ASP A 86 7.67 2.80 23.42
N ARG A 87 8.18 2.13 22.38
CA ARG A 87 8.08 2.59 20.99
C ARG A 87 6.63 2.59 20.48
N ILE A 88 5.81 1.64 20.94
CA ILE A 88 4.36 1.63 20.67
C ILE A 88 3.68 2.83 21.34
N GLY A 89 4.09 3.20 22.55
CA GLY A 89 3.57 4.41 23.19
C GLY A 89 3.92 5.67 22.41
N GLU A 90 5.20 5.86 22.08
CA GLU A 90 5.69 6.99 21.29
C GLU A 90 4.93 7.15 19.97
N LEU A 91 4.80 6.07 19.19
CA LEU A 91 4.14 6.15 17.89
C LEU A 91 2.65 6.51 18.01
N LEU A 92 1.98 6.05 19.08
CA LEU A 92 0.56 6.35 19.28
C LEU A 92 0.36 7.81 19.70
N GLU A 93 1.28 8.38 20.49
CA GLU A 93 1.28 9.82 20.78
C GLU A 93 1.61 10.65 19.52
N ASP A 94 2.57 10.21 18.70
CA ASP A 94 2.85 10.86 17.40
C ASP A 94 1.61 10.87 16.50
N LEU A 95 0.87 9.76 16.41
CA LEU A 95 -0.37 9.68 15.62
C LEU A 95 -1.44 10.64 16.14
N LYS A 96 -1.61 10.75 17.46
CA LYS A 96 -2.52 11.73 18.08
C LYS A 96 -2.09 13.16 17.79
N ALA A 97 -0.80 13.47 17.89
CA ALA A 97 -0.23 14.79 17.58
C ALA A 97 -0.42 15.17 16.10
N LEU A 98 -0.39 14.18 15.21
CA LEU A 98 -0.75 14.34 13.80
C LEU A 98 -2.26 14.50 13.58
N GLY A 99 -3.10 14.40 14.62
CA GLY A 99 -4.55 14.53 14.56
C GLY A 99 -5.24 13.31 13.95
N LEU A 100 -4.70 12.11 14.16
CA LEU A 100 -5.36 10.84 13.85
C LEU A 100 -6.02 10.27 15.10
N GLN A 101 -7.22 9.74 14.95
CA GLN A 101 -8.01 9.10 15.99
C GLN A 101 -8.16 7.60 15.71
N VAL A 102 -8.39 6.81 16.76
CA VAL A 102 -8.56 5.34 16.65
C VAL A 102 -9.72 4.95 15.73
N THR A 103 -10.71 5.83 15.57
CA THR A 103 -11.88 5.66 14.68
C THR A 103 -11.57 5.92 13.21
N ASP A 104 -10.44 6.53 12.89
CA ASP A 104 -10.07 6.81 11.50
C ASP A 104 -9.78 5.51 10.75
N THR A 105 -10.35 5.37 9.54
CA THR A 105 -10.19 4.15 8.73
C THR A 105 -8.71 3.83 8.43
N GLY A 106 -7.86 4.86 8.35
CA GLY A 106 -6.42 4.72 8.13
C GLY A 106 -5.59 4.42 9.38
N PHE A 107 -6.14 4.56 10.60
CA PHE A 107 -5.38 4.57 11.85
C PHE A 107 -4.53 3.32 12.05
N LEU A 108 -5.11 2.12 11.91
CA LEU A 108 -4.40 0.86 12.07
C LEU A 108 -3.32 0.65 10.99
N TYR A 109 -3.53 1.20 9.79
CA TYR A 109 -2.52 1.18 8.73
C TYR A 109 -1.37 2.15 9.03
N CYS A 110 -1.64 3.30 9.66
CA CYS A 110 -0.59 4.19 10.16
C CYS A 110 0.27 3.51 11.22
N ILE A 111 -0.35 2.82 12.20
CA ILE A 111 0.37 2.02 13.19
C ILE A 111 1.29 1.01 12.51
N ARG A 112 0.73 0.21 11.58
CA ARG A 112 1.53 -0.76 10.81
C ARG A 112 2.77 -0.11 10.19
N VAL A 113 2.60 1.04 9.55
CA VAL A 113 3.68 1.73 8.83
C VAL A 113 4.72 2.24 9.82
N MET A 114 4.31 2.93 10.87
CA MET A 114 5.23 3.49 11.87
C MET A 114 5.97 2.41 12.67
N CYS A 115 5.34 1.25 12.92
CA CYS A 115 6.01 0.08 13.48
C CYS A 115 7.06 -0.53 12.54
N SER A 116 6.91 -0.33 11.22
CA SER A 116 7.78 -0.95 10.22
C SER A 116 9.00 -0.10 9.83
N LEU A 117 9.03 1.17 10.23
CA LEU A 117 10.04 2.13 9.78
C LEU A 117 10.85 2.66 10.98
N SER A 118 12.17 2.67 10.84
CA SER A 118 13.03 3.44 11.75
C SER A 118 12.80 4.95 11.57
N ARG A 119 13.12 5.74 12.59
CA ARG A 119 13.06 7.21 12.51
C ARG A 119 13.92 7.75 11.36
N GLU A 120 15.10 7.17 11.15
CA GLU A 120 15.98 7.49 10.03
C GLU A 120 15.30 7.22 8.68
N THR A 121 14.68 6.03 8.52
CA THR A 121 13.96 5.69 7.28
C THR A 121 12.77 6.62 7.05
N TRP A 122 12.05 6.99 8.11
CA TRP A 122 10.97 7.97 8.03
C TRP A 122 11.47 9.31 7.49
N LEU A 123 12.51 9.88 8.10
CA LEU A 123 13.07 11.17 7.69
C LEU A 123 13.60 11.15 6.27
N ARG A 124 14.29 10.06 5.86
CA ARG A 124 14.74 9.85 4.49
C ARG A 124 13.57 9.86 3.50
N LYS A 125 12.46 9.20 3.84
CA LYS A 125 11.26 9.18 2.99
C LYS A 125 10.59 10.54 2.90
N VAL A 126 10.48 11.27 4.01
CA VAL A 126 9.98 12.65 4.01
C VAL A 126 10.84 13.53 3.09
N ALA A 127 12.17 13.45 3.22
CA ALA A 127 13.10 14.18 2.38
C ALA A 127 12.96 13.82 0.88
N LEU A 128 12.73 12.53 0.57
CA LEU A 128 12.46 12.09 -0.79
C LEU A 128 11.21 12.74 -1.38
N TYR A 129 10.07 12.75 -0.67
CA TYR A 129 8.88 13.42 -1.21
C TYR A 129 9.10 14.93 -1.36
N ARG A 130 9.77 15.55 -0.40
CA ARG A 130 10.15 16.98 -0.47
C ARG A 130 11.03 17.29 -1.68
N SER A 131 11.93 16.39 -2.10
CA SER A 131 12.75 16.61 -3.30
C SER A 131 11.94 16.62 -4.61
N PHE A 132 10.70 16.12 -4.59
CA PHE A 132 9.74 16.24 -5.70
C PHE A 132 8.76 17.41 -5.52
N GLY A 133 9.08 18.37 -4.64
CA GLY A 133 8.25 19.56 -4.41
C GLY A 133 7.03 19.32 -3.52
N VAL A 134 6.88 18.16 -2.89
CA VAL A 134 5.75 17.86 -2.01
C VAL A 134 5.90 18.62 -0.70
N SER A 135 4.88 19.40 -0.33
CA SER A 135 4.81 20.09 0.96
C SER A 135 4.52 19.10 2.12
N GLU A 136 4.89 19.48 3.34
CA GLU A 136 4.60 18.66 4.52
C GLU A 136 3.09 18.42 4.70
N ALA A 137 2.28 19.44 4.42
CA ALA A 137 0.82 19.34 4.50
C ALA A 137 0.24 18.36 3.47
N GLU A 138 0.75 18.35 2.24
CA GLU A 138 0.36 17.37 1.22
C GLU A 138 0.78 15.95 1.60
N LEU A 139 2.02 15.78 2.04
CA LEU A 139 2.52 14.48 2.47
C LEU A 139 1.72 13.93 3.66
N LEU A 140 1.40 14.78 4.64
CA LEU A 140 0.59 14.37 5.79
C LEU A 140 -0.81 13.95 5.37
N ARG A 141 -1.49 14.74 4.52
CA ARG A 141 -2.82 14.36 4.00
C ARG A 141 -2.76 13.02 3.26
N ALA A 142 -1.79 12.87 2.36
CA ALA A 142 -1.58 11.65 1.60
C ALA A 142 -1.28 10.44 2.49
N PHE A 143 -0.44 10.61 3.50
CA PHE A 143 -0.10 9.58 4.48
C PHE A 143 -1.35 9.14 5.26
N LYS A 144 -2.16 10.07 5.75
CA LYS A 144 -3.42 9.75 6.47
C LYS A 144 -4.38 8.94 5.60
N THR A 145 -4.46 9.24 4.30
CA THR A 145 -5.34 8.53 3.35
C THR A 145 -4.78 7.17 2.91
N GLN A 146 -3.47 7.08 2.65
CA GLN A 146 -2.82 5.86 2.17
C GLN A 146 -1.45 5.67 2.87
N PRO A 147 -1.43 5.20 4.13
CA PRO A 147 -0.19 5.15 4.92
C PRO A 147 0.90 4.29 4.28
N THR A 148 0.49 3.22 3.58
CA THR A 148 1.40 2.27 2.93
C THR A 148 2.25 2.88 1.82
N MET A 149 1.96 4.10 1.37
CA MET A 149 2.82 4.82 0.42
C MET A 149 4.26 4.99 0.94
N LEU A 150 4.44 5.06 2.27
CA LEU A 150 5.76 5.14 2.89
C LEU A 150 6.45 3.76 3.00
N LEU A 151 5.79 2.64 2.68
CA LEU A 151 6.43 1.33 2.64
C LEU A 151 7.04 1.01 1.27
N VAL A 152 6.74 1.83 0.26
CA VAL A 152 7.25 1.65 -1.10
C VAL A 152 8.76 1.97 -1.11
N ALA A 153 9.54 1.16 -1.81
CA ALA A 153 10.98 1.38 -1.97
C ALA A 153 11.25 2.73 -2.66
N ASP A 154 12.28 3.44 -2.21
CA ASP A 154 12.58 4.81 -2.66
C ASP A 154 12.76 4.91 -4.18
N GLU A 155 13.48 3.96 -4.78
CA GLU A 155 13.65 3.91 -6.25
C GLU A 155 12.32 3.69 -6.99
N SER A 156 11.38 2.97 -6.37
CA SER A 156 10.04 2.80 -6.94
C SER A 156 9.21 4.09 -6.82
N VAL A 157 9.34 4.83 -5.71
CA VAL A 157 8.71 6.15 -5.56
C VAL A 157 9.23 7.12 -6.61
N LYS A 158 10.57 7.22 -6.76
CA LYS A 158 11.20 8.07 -7.78
C LYS A 158 10.68 7.74 -9.18
N LYS A 159 10.75 6.47 -9.58
CA LYS A 159 10.25 6.00 -10.89
C LYS A 159 8.79 6.36 -11.12
N LYS A 160 7.93 6.16 -10.12
CA LYS A 160 6.50 6.50 -10.24
C LYS A 160 6.28 8.00 -10.39
N LEU A 161 6.88 8.82 -9.53
CA LEU A 161 6.70 10.27 -9.59
C LEU A 161 7.24 10.86 -10.90
N THR A 162 8.44 10.45 -11.33
CA THR A 162 9.00 10.80 -12.64
C THR A 162 8.08 10.35 -13.77
N PHE A 163 7.54 9.14 -13.74
CA PHE A 163 6.59 8.70 -14.77
C PHE A 163 5.32 9.56 -14.81
N PHE A 164 4.72 9.87 -13.67
CA PHE A 164 3.53 10.72 -13.65
C PHE A 164 3.84 12.15 -14.16
N MET A 165 4.96 12.73 -13.74
CA MET A 165 5.34 14.10 -14.07
C MET A 165 5.87 14.25 -15.50
N ASP A 166 6.70 13.34 -15.97
CA ASP A 166 7.43 13.50 -17.23
C ASP A 166 6.72 12.79 -18.39
N GLU A 167 6.20 11.59 -18.18
CA GLU A 167 5.51 10.83 -19.23
C GLU A 167 4.04 11.20 -19.28
N LEU A 168 3.39 11.24 -18.11
CA LEU A 168 1.96 11.53 -18.02
C LEU A 168 1.65 12.99 -17.78
N LYS A 169 2.64 13.90 -17.67
CA LYS A 169 2.49 15.34 -17.33
C LYS A 169 1.34 15.63 -16.37
N ILE A 170 1.26 14.80 -15.33
CA ILE A 170 0.38 14.98 -14.17
C ILE A 170 1.24 15.59 -13.08
N GLU A 171 0.79 16.72 -12.54
CA GLU A 171 1.47 17.38 -11.44
C GLU A 171 1.58 16.48 -10.20
N VAL A 172 2.72 16.55 -9.52
CA VAL A 172 2.97 15.76 -8.31
C VAL A 172 1.91 16.04 -7.24
N SER A 173 1.47 17.29 -7.07
CA SER A 173 0.39 17.67 -6.15
C SER A 173 -0.91 16.90 -6.41
N VAL A 174 -1.26 16.67 -7.69
CA VAL A 174 -2.44 15.89 -8.10
C VAL A 174 -2.24 14.40 -7.77
N VAL A 175 -1.04 13.85 -7.99
CA VAL A 175 -0.70 12.48 -7.59
C VAL A 175 -0.80 12.31 -6.08
N MET A 176 -0.31 13.27 -5.30
CA MET A 176 -0.37 13.26 -3.84
C MET A 176 -1.81 13.41 -3.31
N GLY A 177 -2.70 14.05 -4.08
CA GLY A 177 -4.14 14.04 -3.82
C GLY A 177 -4.82 12.68 -4.00
N GLN A 178 -4.17 11.74 -4.71
CA GLN A 178 -4.64 10.36 -4.93
C GLN A 178 -3.52 9.35 -4.64
N PRO A 179 -3.08 9.21 -3.38
CA PRO A 179 -1.84 8.49 -3.04
C PRO A 179 -1.88 6.97 -3.30
N LEU A 180 -3.04 6.42 -3.66
CA LEU A 180 -3.17 5.08 -4.24
C LEU A 180 -2.27 4.90 -5.49
N ALA A 181 -2.02 5.98 -6.25
CA ALA A 181 -1.09 6.02 -7.37
C ALA A 181 0.32 5.50 -7.02
N LEU A 182 0.77 5.75 -5.80
CA LEU A 182 2.08 5.30 -5.31
C LEU A 182 2.05 3.86 -4.81
N SER A 183 0.87 3.31 -4.50
CA SER A 183 0.71 1.94 -4.00
C SER A 183 0.51 0.92 -5.13
N LEU A 184 -0.05 1.31 -6.28
CA LEU A 184 -0.21 0.43 -7.44
C LEU A 184 1.13 0.15 -8.15
N SER A 185 1.24 -1.02 -8.80
CA SER A 185 2.43 -1.34 -9.61
C SER A 185 2.42 -0.50 -10.89
N LEU A 186 3.56 0.14 -11.18
CA LEU A 186 3.72 0.90 -12.40
C LEU A 186 3.64 -0.02 -13.63
N GLU A 187 4.38 -1.11 -13.61
CA GLU A 187 4.59 -2.01 -14.74
C GLU A 187 3.42 -2.97 -14.96
N LYS A 188 2.79 -3.45 -13.87
CA LYS A 188 1.72 -4.46 -13.93
C LYS A 188 0.31 -3.87 -13.86
N ASN A 189 0.16 -2.57 -13.56
CA ASN A 189 -1.16 -1.95 -13.44
C ASN A 189 -1.27 -0.67 -14.25
N ILE A 190 -0.39 0.30 -14.02
CA ILE A 190 -0.52 1.63 -14.61
C ILE A 190 -0.17 1.61 -16.11
N MET A 191 1.01 1.10 -16.48
CA MET A 191 1.47 1.07 -17.88
C MET A 191 0.56 0.27 -18.82
N PRO A 192 0.05 -0.93 -18.46
CA PRO A 192 -0.90 -1.66 -19.31
C PRO A 192 -2.17 -0.84 -19.59
N LYS A 193 -2.69 -0.13 -18.58
CA LYS A 193 -3.84 0.76 -18.74
C LYS A 193 -3.51 1.97 -19.62
N CYS A 194 -2.32 2.56 -19.48
CA CYS A 194 -1.87 3.62 -20.39
C CYS A 194 -1.81 3.13 -21.85
N ALA A 195 -1.28 1.93 -22.10
CA ALA A 195 -1.23 1.34 -23.44
C ALA A 195 -2.63 1.14 -24.03
N VAL A 196 -3.58 0.64 -23.25
CA VAL A 196 -4.99 0.52 -23.67
C VAL A 196 -5.58 1.89 -24.04
N LEU A 197 -5.43 2.89 -23.16
CA LEU A 197 -5.98 4.22 -23.41
C LEU A 197 -5.33 4.91 -24.62
N SER A 198 -4.03 4.71 -24.85
CA SER A 198 -3.34 5.24 -26.02
C SER A 198 -3.86 4.60 -27.31
N LEU A 199 -3.99 3.27 -27.36
CA LEU A 199 -4.58 2.58 -28.52
C LEU A 199 -5.99 3.08 -28.83
N LEU A 200 -6.86 3.14 -27.81
CA LEU A 200 -8.23 3.61 -28.01
C LEU A 200 -8.30 5.08 -28.44
N ALA A 201 -7.40 5.93 -27.95
CA ALA A 201 -7.32 7.32 -28.37
C ALA A 201 -6.88 7.45 -29.85
N ARG A 202 -5.89 6.65 -30.29
CA ARG A 202 -5.43 6.61 -31.69
C ARG A 202 -6.51 6.15 -32.65
N GLU A 203 -7.27 5.13 -32.25
CA GLU A 203 -8.38 4.58 -33.03
C GLU A 203 -9.68 5.41 -32.92
N GLY A 204 -9.62 6.58 -32.27
CA GLY A 204 -10.77 7.48 -32.13
C GLY A 204 -11.91 6.92 -31.28
N LYS A 205 -11.68 5.87 -30.48
CA LYS A 205 -12.69 5.19 -29.66
C LYS A 205 -12.95 5.87 -28.32
N ILE A 206 -12.13 6.85 -27.94
CA ILE A 206 -12.35 7.73 -26.78
C ILE A 206 -12.84 9.09 -27.30
N GLU A 207 -14.16 9.24 -27.37
CA GLU A 207 -14.81 10.43 -27.94
C GLU A 207 -15.13 11.51 -26.89
N ARG A 208 -14.99 11.20 -25.60
CA ARG A 208 -15.25 12.11 -24.48
C ARG A 208 -14.00 12.27 -23.63
N LYS A 209 -13.80 13.48 -23.11
CA LYS A 209 -12.76 13.80 -22.13
C LYS A 209 -12.89 12.85 -20.94
N ILE A 210 -11.81 12.16 -20.59
CA ILE A 210 -11.75 11.29 -19.41
C ILE A 210 -10.71 11.83 -18.44
N ASN A 211 -10.94 11.65 -17.15
CA ASN A 211 -9.90 11.90 -16.15
C ASN A 211 -8.90 10.73 -16.18
N LEU A 212 -7.73 10.93 -16.81
CA LEU A 212 -6.71 9.89 -16.96
C LEU A 212 -6.31 9.28 -15.62
N LEU A 213 -6.00 10.09 -14.60
CA LEU A 213 -5.55 9.57 -13.32
C LEU A 213 -6.62 8.69 -12.68
N ALA A 214 -7.88 9.14 -12.64
CA ALA A 214 -8.98 8.35 -12.10
C ALA A 214 -9.19 7.02 -12.87
N ALA A 215 -9.05 7.04 -14.20
CA ALA A 215 -9.14 5.82 -15.01
C ALA A 215 -8.00 4.84 -14.69
N LEU A 216 -6.77 5.33 -14.52
CA LEU A 216 -5.61 4.52 -14.18
C LEU A 216 -5.73 3.91 -12.78
N LEU A 217 -6.22 4.68 -11.80
CA LEU A 217 -6.35 4.22 -10.40
C LEU A 217 -7.60 3.36 -10.16
N GLY A 218 -8.53 3.32 -11.11
CA GLY A 218 -9.74 2.50 -11.04
C GLY A 218 -9.47 1.00 -10.92
N ASN A 219 -10.46 0.27 -10.41
CA ASN A 219 -10.41 -1.19 -10.31
C ASN A 219 -10.15 -1.83 -11.69
N SER A 220 -9.24 -2.80 -11.77
CA SER A 220 -8.87 -3.46 -13.04
C SER A 220 -10.04 -4.14 -13.75
N LYS A 221 -11.01 -4.71 -13.02
CA LYS A 221 -12.21 -5.32 -13.61
C LYS A 221 -13.08 -4.26 -14.28
N VAL A 222 -13.34 -3.16 -13.57
CA VAL A 222 -14.13 -2.03 -14.10
C VAL A 222 -13.42 -1.39 -15.30
N PHE A 223 -12.10 -1.24 -15.22
CA PHE A 223 -11.30 -0.77 -16.35
C PHE A 223 -11.44 -1.70 -17.56
N ALA A 224 -11.33 -3.01 -17.35
CA ALA A 224 -11.44 -4.00 -18.42
C ALA A 224 -12.83 -3.98 -19.08
N GLU A 225 -13.90 -3.94 -18.30
CA GLU A 225 -15.27 -3.83 -18.82
C GLU A 225 -15.43 -2.57 -19.68
N ARG A 226 -14.93 -1.43 -19.19
CA ARG A 226 -15.12 -0.12 -19.83
C ARG A 226 -14.27 0.07 -21.08
N PHE A 227 -12.99 -0.33 -21.05
CA PHE A 227 -12.00 0.02 -22.07
C PHE A 227 -11.47 -1.17 -22.87
N VAL A 228 -11.55 -2.38 -22.32
CA VAL A 228 -10.98 -3.57 -22.99
C VAL A 228 -12.09 -4.36 -23.68
N LEU A 229 -13.03 -4.93 -22.91
CA LEU A 229 -14.07 -5.82 -23.43
C LEU A 229 -15.00 -5.12 -24.42
N LYS A 230 -15.36 -3.86 -24.12
CA LYS A 230 -16.20 -3.03 -24.99
C LYS A 230 -15.60 -2.84 -26.39
N HIS A 231 -14.27 -2.80 -26.49
CA HIS A 231 -13.56 -2.46 -27.72
C HIS A 231 -12.77 -3.63 -28.32
N ALA A 232 -12.76 -4.80 -27.69
CA ALA A 232 -11.95 -5.95 -28.10
C ALA A 232 -12.29 -6.49 -29.51
N LYS A 233 -13.52 -6.25 -30.00
CA LYS A 233 -13.89 -6.61 -31.39
C LYS A 233 -13.31 -5.64 -32.42
N ASP A 234 -13.39 -4.35 -32.13
CA ASP A 234 -12.97 -3.28 -33.05
C ASP A 234 -11.47 -3.02 -33.00
N VAL A 235 -10.87 -3.11 -31.82
CA VAL A 235 -9.45 -2.87 -31.54
C VAL A 235 -8.89 -4.05 -30.73
N PRO A 236 -8.65 -5.23 -31.33
CA PRO A 236 -8.29 -6.45 -30.59
C PRO A 236 -7.01 -6.32 -29.75
N ASP A 237 -6.10 -5.42 -30.14
CA ASP A 237 -4.84 -5.19 -29.44
C ASP A 237 -5.01 -4.59 -28.03
N VAL A 238 -6.17 -4.04 -27.67
CA VAL A 238 -6.42 -3.59 -26.28
C VAL A 238 -6.36 -4.75 -25.27
N VAL A 239 -6.68 -5.97 -25.68
CA VAL A 239 -6.56 -7.17 -24.82
C VAL A 239 -5.08 -7.45 -24.55
N LYS A 240 -4.27 -7.48 -25.61
CA LYS A 240 -2.81 -7.69 -25.50
C LYS A 240 -2.13 -6.57 -24.69
N ALA A 241 -2.56 -5.33 -24.87
CA ALA A 241 -2.07 -4.19 -24.11
C ALA A 241 -2.40 -4.31 -22.62
N PHE A 242 -3.63 -4.69 -22.28
CA PHE A 242 -4.04 -4.88 -20.89
C PHE A 242 -3.31 -6.04 -20.20
N GLU A 243 -2.96 -7.09 -20.95
CA GLU A 243 -2.12 -8.19 -20.49
C GLU A 243 -0.62 -7.82 -20.38
N GLY A 244 -0.24 -6.60 -20.76
CA GLY A 244 1.15 -6.13 -20.73
C GLY A 244 2.02 -6.64 -21.88
N LYS A 245 1.42 -7.22 -22.92
CA LYS A 245 2.13 -7.71 -24.12
C LYS A 245 2.46 -6.61 -25.11
N ILE A 246 1.76 -5.47 -25.04
CA ILE A 246 2.08 -4.25 -25.79
C ILE A 246 2.58 -3.21 -24.79
N LYS A 247 3.79 -2.69 -25.03
CA LYS A 247 4.40 -1.68 -24.17
C LYS A 247 3.79 -0.31 -24.47
N PHE A 248 3.53 0.46 -23.41
CA PHE A 248 3.21 1.87 -23.51
C PHE A 248 4.44 2.65 -24.00
N GLN A 249 4.26 3.52 -25.00
CA GLN A 249 5.33 4.30 -25.67
C GLN A 249 5.22 5.80 -25.40
N GLY A 250 4.54 6.20 -24.33
CA GLY A 250 4.15 7.59 -24.12
C GLY A 250 2.84 7.94 -24.83
N PHE A 251 2.20 9.01 -24.36
CA PHE A 251 1.04 9.58 -25.03
C PHE A 251 1.50 10.68 -26.00
N GLY A 252 0.93 10.72 -27.21
CA GLY A 252 1.12 11.86 -28.11
C GLY A 252 0.33 13.09 -27.65
N ASP A 253 0.68 14.29 -28.15
CA ASP A 253 0.04 15.54 -27.73
C ASP A 253 -1.50 15.50 -27.86
N ARG A 254 -1.99 14.98 -28.99
CA ARG A 254 -3.42 14.83 -29.27
C ARG A 254 -4.12 13.86 -28.31
N GLU A 255 -3.42 12.82 -27.87
CA GLU A 255 -3.95 11.87 -26.88
C GLU A 255 -4.04 12.55 -25.50
N LEU A 256 -3.04 13.36 -25.15
CA LEU A 256 -3.02 14.09 -23.89
C LEU A 256 -4.12 15.15 -23.78
N GLU A 257 -4.48 15.81 -24.88
CA GLU A 257 -5.62 16.74 -24.93
C GLU A 257 -6.94 16.03 -24.58
N ILE A 258 -7.14 14.80 -25.06
CA ILE A 258 -8.34 13.99 -24.81
C ILE A 258 -8.35 13.47 -23.36
N LEU A 259 -7.19 13.03 -22.88
CA LEU A 259 -7.05 12.28 -21.62
C LEU A 259 -6.81 13.18 -20.38
N ARG A 260 -6.48 14.47 -20.53
CA ARG A 260 -6.20 15.37 -19.39
C ARG A 260 -7.19 16.50 -19.17
N ALA A 261 -8.19 16.67 -20.04
CA ALA A 261 -9.06 17.83 -19.94
C ALA A 261 -10.11 17.67 -18.82
N ARG A 262 -9.80 18.31 -17.68
CA ARG A 262 -10.60 18.59 -16.46
C ARG A 262 -11.83 17.72 -16.21
#